data_AF-A0AAP2Q3K4-F1
#
_entry.id   AF-A0AAP2Q3K4-F1
#
_cell.length_a   1.000
_cell.length_b   1.000
_cell.length_c   1.000
_cell.angle_alpha   90.00
_cell.angle_beta   90.00
_cell.angle_gamma   90.00
#
_symmetry.space_group_name_H-M   'P 1'
#
loop_
_entity.id
_entity.type
_entity.pdbx_description
1 polymer ?
#
loop_
_entity_poly.entity_id
_entity_poly.type
_entity_poly.pdbx_seq_one_letter_code
_entity_poly.pdbx_strand_id
1 'polypeptide(L)'
;MNNLELKIFFSWQMSTLCNKKVNNKIFLWNCLEKASKKLSNKGEFQGVKFIPDEGLRKEAGDKPVAETCIKKIKQCHIYVADFTIETKFTYLRHLLRKHCKFDLRSNVNGSVLIEYGHAKVCLGDDSVILVMNTINGNPNKIPDLLPYDCRQNRNPILFEINKTNFKENEKEDQKYNDFKQQQQRLIDELAGAIKLAARSAIKNIYNHFQPFISCEKAFNESSYRTDFKWTNELVQIKDAIQNNKEIMRIVGLSGLGKTRLVLEALLANQDTSHKLYCNMANNEEKEVFKTIESLFDGYGRATIVLDNCPYYFLERVYDMRRGKKASNPIVAICNDPNETIDSLRYQPYRLEVSDEIVEDIIIKNADFFSPENKKKVIEFSGGILTY
;
A
#
# COMPACT_ATOMS: atom_id res chain seq x y z
N MET A 1 5.98 6.56 -13.94
CA MET A 1 5.20 5.35 -13.59
C MET A 1 5.59 4.96 -12.19
N ASN A 2 4.72 5.25 -11.24
CA ASN A 2 5.17 5.50 -9.89
C ASN A 2 4.41 4.62 -8.89
N ASN A 3 5.19 3.90 -8.09
CA ASN A 3 4.79 2.60 -7.59
C ASN A 3 4.50 2.60 -6.09
N LEU A 4 3.29 2.21 -5.69
CA LEU A 4 2.98 1.80 -4.31
C LEU A 4 3.94 0.67 -3.90
N GLU A 5 4.68 0.85 -2.80
CA GLU A 5 5.68 -0.13 -2.35
C GLU A 5 5.13 -1.09 -1.28
N LEU A 6 4.66 -2.27 -1.72
CA LEU A 6 4.24 -3.34 -0.82
C LEU A 6 5.45 -4.15 -0.32
N LYS A 7 6.01 -3.71 0.81
CA LYS A 7 6.98 -4.49 1.62
C LYS A 7 6.42 -5.85 2.06
N ILE A 8 7.16 -6.91 1.77
CA ILE A 8 6.89 -8.29 2.21
C ILE A 8 8.02 -8.72 3.16
N PHE A 9 7.72 -9.07 4.41
CA PHE A 9 8.72 -9.63 5.33
C PHE A 9 8.72 -11.16 5.28
N PHE A 10 9.89 -11.77 5.05
CA PHE A 10 10.08 -13.22 5.05
C PHE A 10 10.78 -13.68 6.33
N SER A 11 10.05 -14.46 7.13
CA SER A 11 10.51 -15.13 8.34
C SER A 11 10.95 -16.56 8.03
N TRP A 12 12.15 -16.92 8.47
CA TRP A 12 12.79 -18.22 8.23
C TRP A 12 13.83 -18.50 9.30
N GLN A 13 14.26 -19.76 9.40
CA GLN A 13 15.40 -20.16 10.22
C GLN A 13 16.29 -21.15 9.46
N MET A 14 17.59 -21.16 9.76
CA MET A 14 18.54 -22.12 9.14
C MET A 14 18.40 -23.56 9.69
N SER A 15 17.60 -23.77 10.73
CA SER A 15 17.57 -24.97 11.58
C SER A 15 16.87 -26.20 10.99
N THR A 16 16.69 -26.28 9.66
CA THR A 16 16.34 -27.54 8.96
C THR A 16 17.52 -28.50 8.90
N LEU A 17 18.09 -28.83 10.07
CA LEU A 17 19.33 -29.58 10.28
C LEU A 17 19.29 -31.03 9.75
N CYS A 18 18.09 -31.57 9.48
CA CYS A 18 17.91 -32.96 9.10
C CYS A 18 18.41 -33.33 7.69
N ASN A 19 18.69 -32.38 6.80
CA ASN A 19 19.16 -32.69 5.45
C ASN A 19 20.13 -31.63 4.91
N LYS A 20 21.44 -31.91 4.99
CA LYS A 20 22.53 -31.08 4.43
C LYS A 20 22.42 -30.83 2.91
N LYS A 21 21.52 -31.50 2.18
CA LYS A 21 21.29 -31.33 0.73
C LYS A 21 20.17 -30.33 0.39
N VAL A 22 19.45 -29.80 1.40
CA VAL A 22 18.32 -28.86 1.22
C VAL A 22 18.62 -27.55 1.94
N ASN A 23 18.66 -26.46 1.19
CA ASN A 23 18.63 -25.11 1.76
C ASN A 23 17.23 -24.49 1.54
N ASN A 24 16.34 -24.75 2.50
CA ASN A 24 14.95 -24.29 2.48
C ASN A 24 14.86 -22.76 2.32
N LYS A 25 15.64 -22.01 3.11
CA LYS A 25 15.72 -20.56 3.04
C LYS A 25 15.97 -20.07 1.62
N ILE A 26 17.08 -20.47 1.01
CA ILE A 26 17.49 -19.96 -0.32
C ILE A 26 16.45 -20.36 -1.37
N PHE A 27 15.90 -21.58 -1.28
CA PHE A 27 14.83 -22.03 -2.16
C PHE A 27 13.57 -21.15 -2.05
N LEU A 28 13.09 -20.92 -0.83
CA LEU A 28 11.89 -20.11 -0.55
C LEU A 28 12.09 -18.65 -0.94
N TRP A 29 13.23 -18.05 -0.58
CA TRP A 29 13.60 -16.69 -0.97
C TRP A 29 13.56 -16.51 -2.49
N ASN A 30 14.16 -17.45 -3.25
CA ASN A 30 14.14 -17.43 -4.70
C ASN A 30 12.73 -17.59 -5.29
N CYS A 31 11.85 -18.36 -4.65
CA CYS A 31 10.46 -18.49 -5.08
C CYS A 31 9.66 -17.22 -4.78
N LEU A 32 9.85 -16.63 -3.60
CA LEU A 32 9.23 -15.37 -3.16
C LEU A 32 9.62 -14.19 -4.06
N GLU A 33 10.91 -14.04 -4.40
CA GLU A 33 11.37 -13.01 -5.33
C GLU A 33 10.72 -13.19 -6.72
N LYS A 34 10.65 -14.42 -7.24
CA LYS A 34 10.04 -14.70 -8.55
C LYS A 34 8.53 -14.44 -8.54
N ALA A 35 7.81 -14.87 -7.50
CA ALA A 35 6.39 -14.58 -7.32
C ALA A 35 6.13 -13.07 -7.24
N SER A 36 6.94 -12.34 -6.47
CA SER A 36 6.88 -10.88 -6.36
C SER A 36 7.11 -10.18 -7.71
N LYS A 37 8.13 -10.62 -8.49
CA LYS A 37 8.41 -10.13 -9.86
C LYS A 37 7.32 -10.53 -10.88
N LYS A 38 6.54 -11.58 -10.61
CA LYS A 38 5.38 -11.97 -11.44
C LYS A 38 4.20 -11.01 -11.28
N LEU A 39 4.05 -10.39 -10.10
CA LEU A 39 2.96 -9.45 -9.78
C LEU A 39 3.35 -7.98 -9.96
N SER A 40 4.60 -7.61 -9.68
CA SER A 40 5.07 -6.22 -9.68
C SER A 40 4.87 -5.53 -11.03
N ASN A 41 4.20 -4.38 -11.00
CA ASN A 41 3.88 -3.52 -12.15
C ASN A 41 3.22 -4.28 -13.33
N LYS A 42 2.23 -5.13 -13.02
CA LYS A 42 1.48 -5.94 -14.00
C LYS A 42 0.01 -6.13 -13.62
N GLY A 43 -0.88 -6.11 -14.61
CA GLY A 43 -2.31 -6.37 -14.42
C GLY A 43 -2.94 -5.40 -13.43
N GLU A 44 -3.72 -5.91 -12.47
CA GLU A 44 -4.33 -5.10 -11.39
C GLU A 44 -3.31 -4.46 -10.43
N PHE A 45 -2.03 -4.83 -10.52
CA PHE A 45 -0.91 -4.27 -9.76
C PHE A 45 0.02 -3.40 -10.62
N GLN A 46 -0.50 -2.84 -11.71
CA GLN A 46 0.16 -1.75 -12.43
C GLN A 46 0.39 -0.57 -11.45
N GLY A 47 1.59 0.00 -11.42
CA GLY A 47 1.91 1.00 -10.40
C GLY A 47 2.05 0.43 -8.98
N VAL A 48 2.32 -0.87 -8.81
CA VAL A 48 2.62 -1.49 -7.52
C VAL A 48 3.94 -2.28 -7.59
N LYS A 49 4.80 -2.07 -6.59
CA LYS A 49 6.11 -2.70 -6.46
C LYS A 49 6.17 -3.54 -5.19
N PHE A 50 6.39 -4.84 -5.35
CA PHE A 50 6.55 -5.76 -4.23
C PHE A 50 8.02 -5.81 -3.79
N ILE A 51 8.27 -5.64 -2.49
CA ILE A 51 9.63 -5.54 -1.93
C ILE A 51 9.84 -6.61 -0.86
N PRO A 52 10.37 -7.79 -1.22
CA PRO A 52 10.83 -8.78 -0.26
C PRO A 52 11.97 -8.25 0.61
N ASP A 53 11.92 -8.57 1.90
CA ASP A 53 12.99 -8.37 2.86
C ASP A 53 13.06 -9.51 3.88
N GLU A 54 14.23 -9.76 4.46
CA GLU A 54 14.43 -10.81 5.47
C GLU A 54 15.47 -10.41 6.54
N GLY A 55 15.23 -10.83 7.78
CA GLY A 55 16.18 -10.70 8.90
C GLY A 55 16.87 -9.33 8.98
N LEU A 56 18.19 -9.34 9.17
CA LEU A 56 19.03 -8.13 9.24
C LEU A 56 19.52 -7.60 7.87
N ARG A 57 19.01 -8.07 6.72
CA ARG A 57 19.45 -7.50 5.43
C ARG A 57 19.17 -5.99 5.37
N LYS A 58 20.09 -5.22 4.78
CA LYS A 58 20.02 -3.75 4.61
C LYS A 58 20.05 -2.95 5.93
N GLU A 59 20.29 -3.59 7.07
CA GLU A 59 20.51 -2.92 8.35
C GLU A 59 22.01 -2.76 8.61
N ALA A 60 22.43 -1.59 9.11
CA ALA A 60 23.83 -1.30 9.43
C ALA A 60 24.11 -1.46 10.93
N GLY A 61 25.30 -1.97 11.26
CA GLY A 61 25.77 -2.16 12.64
C GLY A 61 25.31 -3.46 13.30
N ASP A 62 25.77 -3.68 14.53
CA ASP A 62 25.36 -4.81 15.37
C ASP A 62 24.02 -4.48 16.05
N LYS A 63 22.92 -4.99 15.48
CA LYS A 63 21.56 -4.76 15.98
C LYS A 63 20.94 -6.06 16.52
N PRO A 64 20.14 -6.01 17.61
CA PRO A 64 19.41 -7.17 18.09
C PRO A 64 18.50 -7.76 16.99
N VAL A 65 18.75 -9.02 16.63
CA VAL A 65 18.07 -9.71 15.53
C VAL A 65 16.55 -9.69 15.72
N ALA A 66 16.07 -10.16 16.88
CA ALA A 66 14.64 -10.31 17.16
C ALA A 66 13.90 -8.96 17.15
N GLU A 67 14.44 -7.94 17.81
CA GLU A 67 13.85 -6.60 17.82
C GLU A 67 13.77 -6.01 16.41
N THR A 68 14.82 -6.21 15.60
CA THR A 68 14.87 -5.72 14.23
C THR A 68 13.88 -6.45 13.32
N CYS A 69 13.74 -7.77 13.46
CA CYS A 69 12.69 -8.53 12.78
C CYS A 69 11.29 -8.02 13.18
N ILE A 70 11.01 -7.85 14.47
CA ILE A 70 9.71 -7.33 14.97
C ILE A 70 9.45 -5.92 14.43
N LYS A 71 10.46 -5.05 14.37
CA LYS A 71 10.36 -3.72 13.76
C LYS A 71 10.00 -3.80 12.28
N LYS A 72 10.64 -4.71 11.52
CA LYS A 72 10.33 -4.92 10.10
C LYS A 72 8.94 -5.51 9.88
N ILE A 73 8.47 -6.40 10.76
CA ILE A 73 7.11 -6.94 10.75
C ILE A 73 6.08 -5.82 10.96
N LYS A 74 6.29 -4.94 11.95
CA LYS A 74 5.47 -3.74 12.18
C LYS A 74 5.43 -2.75 11.00
N GLN A 75 6.38 -2.85 10.06
CA GLN A 75 6.54 -1.94 8.92
C GLN A 75 6.30 -2.62 7.56
N CYS A 76 5.93 -3.91 7.53
CA CYS A 76 5.59 -4.62 6.31
C CYS A 76 4.07 -4.63 6.10
N HIS A 77 3.63 -5.02 4.90
CA HIS A 77 2.20 -5.10 4.56
C HIS A 77 1.73 -6.54 4.37
N ILE A 78 2.67 -7.44 4.10
CA ILE A 78 2.46 -8.89 3.92
C ILE A 78 3.58 -9.60 4.67
N TYR A 79 3.25 -10.66 5.38
CA TYR A 79 4.20 -11.50 6.10
C TYR A 79 4.19 -12.92 5.52
N VAL A 80 5.37 -13.50 5.32
CA VAL A 80 5.56 -14.86 4.79
C VAL A 80 6.46 -15.66 5.74
N ALA A 81 6.07 -16.86 6.16
CA ALA A 81 6.85 -17.66 7.12
C ALA A 81 7.11 -19.11 6.68
N ASP A 82 8.35 -19.59 6.85
CA ASP A 82 8.72 -21.00 6.72
C ASP A 82 8.33 -21.81 7.97
N PHE A 83 7.23 -22.56 7.85
CA PHE A 83 6.68 -23.46 8.88
C PHE A 83 7.21 -24.91 8.75
N THR A 84 8.29 -25.13 8.00
CA THR A 84 8.95 -26.45 7.92
C THR A 84 9.38 -26.93 9.31
N ILE A 85 9.01 -28.17 9.66
CA ILE A 85 9.42 -28.78 10.92
C ILE A 85 10.94 -28.97 10.94
N GLU A 86 11.60 -28.56 12.03
CA GLU A 86 13.07 -28.61 12.15
C GLU A 86 13.59 -30.06 12.19
N THR A 87 12.87 -30.94 12.91
CA THR A 87 13.23 -32.35 13.10
C THR A 87 12.30 -33.29 12.34
N LYS A 88 12.86 -34.34 11.70
CA LYS A 88 12.10 -35.31 10.90
C LYS A 88 11.02 -36.02 11.74
N PHE A 89 9.76 -35.74 11.46
CA PHE A 89 8.59 -36.26 12.15
C PHE A 89 7.76 -37.16 11.23
N THR A 90 8.10 -38.45 11.22
CA THR A 90 7.41 -39.46 10.39
C THR A 90 6.11 -39.93 11.05
N TYR A 91 5.22 -40.55 10.26
CA TYR A 91 4.01 -41.18 10.77
C TYR A 91 4.31 -42.26 11.84
N LEU A 92 5.41 -43.02 11.67
CA LEU A 92 5.89 -43.97 12.69
C LEU A 92 6.27 -43.24 14.00
N ARG A 93 6.92 -42.07 13.93
CA ARG A 93 7.26 -41.25 15.09
C ARG A 93 6.01 -40.72 15.81
N HIS A 94 4.97 -40.36 15.05
CA HIS A 94 3.64 -40.02 15.60
C HIS A 94 2.97 -41.22 16.29
N LEU A 95 2.97 -42.40 15.66
CA LEU A 95 2.38 -43.62 16.21
C LEU A 95 3.07 -44.04 17.52
N LEU A 96 4.40 -44.01 17.56
CA LEU A 96 5.18 -44.29 18.77
C LEU A 96 4.91 -43.27 19.89
N ARG A 97 4.74 -41.98 19.59
CA ARG A 97 4.28 -40.98 20.58
C ARG A 97 2.91 -41.36 21.15
N LYS A 98 1.95 -41.65 20.28
CA LYS A 98 0.55 -41.90 20.65
C LYS A 98 0.39 -43.15 21.53
N HIS A 99 1.12 -44.22 21.22
CA HIS A 99 0.95 -45.52 21.90
C HIS A 99 1.98 -45.79 22.99
N CYS A 100 3.22 -45.30 22.85
CA CYS A 100 4.32 -45.59 23.79
C CYS A 100 4.66 -44.42 24.73
N LYS A 101 3.83 -43.37 24.78
CA LYS A 101 3.96 -42.19 25.67
C LYS A 101 5.30 -41.44 25.63
N PHE A 102 6.09 -41.57 24.56
CA PHE A 102 7.30 -40.76 24.38
C PHE A 102 6.92 -39.28 24.09
N ASP A 103 7.41 -38.33 24.91
CA ASP A 103 7.21 -36.89 24.66
C ASP A 103 8.10 -36.40 23.52
N LEU A 104 7.65 -36.69 22.30
CA LEU A 104 8.39 -36.46 21.08
C LEU A 104 7.60 -35.48 20.21
N ARG A 105 7.93 -34.19 20.34
CA ARG A 105 7.19 -33.11 19.66
C ARG A 105 7.83 -32.75 18.31
N SER A 106 6.96 -32.40 17.37
CA SER A 106 7.34 -31.71 16.14
C SER A 106 7.41 -30.22 16.44
N ASN A 107 8.55 -29.61 16.17
CA ASN A 107 8.76 -28.18 16.40
C ASN A 107 8.89 -27.47 15.05
N VAL A 108 8.00 -26.51 14.81
CA VAL A 108 8.29 -25.34 13.96
C VAL A 108 9.29 -24.48 14.73
N ASN A 109 10.16 -23.75 14.05
CA ASN A 109 11.15 -22.92 14.74
C ASN A 109 10.49 -21.87 15.66
N GLY A 110 10.97 -21.80 16.91
CA GLY A 110 10.40 -20.89 17.93
C GLY A 110 10.48 -19.40 17.57
N SER A 111 11.55 -18.96 16.90
CA SER A 111 11.68 -17.56 16.46
C SER A 111 10.64 -17.22 15.39
N VAL A 112 10.43 -18.12 14.42
CA VAL A 112 9.39 -17.97 13.39
C VAL A 112 7.98 -17.93 14.02
N LEU A 113 7.71 -18.73 15.06
CA LEU A 113 6.43 -18.70 15.77
C LEU A 113 6.19 -17.38 16.53
N ILE A 114 7.23 -16.80 17.15
CA ILE A 114 7.15 -15.48 17.81
C ILE A 114 6.89 -14.38 16.77
N GLU A 115 7.63 -14.39 15.67
CA GLU A 115 7.46 -13.45 14.56
C GLU A 115 6.05 -13.57 13.93
N TYR A 116 5.53 -14.79 13.77
CA TYR A 116 4.17 -15.05 13.29
C TYR A 116 3.10 -14.46 14.22
N GLY A 117 3.26 -14.62 15.54
CA GLY A 117 2.38 -14.01 16.53
C GLY A 117 2.33 -12.48 16.40
N HIS A 118 3.49 -11.83 16.26
CA HIS A 118 3.56 -10.39 15.99
C HIS A 118 2.91 -10.01 14.65
N ALA A 119 3.13 -10.79 13.59
CA ALA A 119 2.54 -10.53 12.29
C ALA A 119 1.01 -10.60 12.29
N LYS A 120 0.41 -11.60 12.99
CA LYS A 120 -1.05 -11.68 13.18
C LYS A 120 -1.61 -10.40 13.83
N VAL A 121 -0.95 -9.91 14.88
CA VAL A 121 -1.39 -8.72 15.63
C VAL A 121 -1.24 -7.44 14.79
N CYS A 122 -0.14 -7.31 14.03
CA CYS A 122 0.14 -6.09 13.27
C CYS A 122 -0.61 -5.99 11.93
N LEU A 123 -0.86 -7.12 11.25
CA LEU A 123 -1.35 -7.15 9.87
C LEU A 123 -2.76 -7.74 9.72
N GLY A 124 -3.23 -8.48 10.73
CA GLY A 124 -4.40 -9.35 10.60
C GLY A 124 -4.12 -10.63 9.80
N ASP A 125 -5.14 -11.49 9.74
CA ASP A 125 -5.00 -12.85 9.19
C ASP A 125 -4.81 -12.88 7.67
N ASP A 126 -5.48 -12.00 6.92
CA ASP A 126 -5.46 -11.95 5.45
C ASP A 126 -4.08 -11.66 4.86
N SER A 127 -3.23 -10.93 5.60
CA SER A 127 -1.89 -10.51 5.18
C SER A 127 -0.79 -11.49 5.56
N VAL A 128 -1.14 -12.65 6.15
CA VAL A 128 -0.19 -13.66 6.64
C VAL A 128 -0.22 -14.91 5.76
N ILE A 129 0.94 -15.27 5.19
CA ILE A 129 1.12 -16.42 4.29
C ILE A 129 2.09 -17.42 4.94
N LEU A 130 1.66 -18.67 5.06
CA LEU A 130 2.49 -19.76 5.58
C LEU A 130 2.94 -20.69 4.44
N VAL A 131 4.22 -21.06 4.42
CA VAL A 131 4.79 -22.07 3.50
C VAL A 131 5.46 -23.20 4.29
N MET A 132 5.46 -24.42 3.78
CA MET A 132 6.00 -25.57 4.51
C MET A 132 6.54 -26.66 3.58
N ASN A 133 7.83 -27.02 3.75
CA ASN A 133 8.40 -28.22 3.13
C ASN A 133 7.99 -29.44 3.94
N THR A 134 7.34 -30.41 3.29
CA THR A 134 6.78 -31.60 3.95
C THR A 134 7.80 -32.71 4.21
N ILE A 135 9.08 -32.52 3.83
CA ILE A 135 10.19 -33.48 4.05
C ILE A 135 10.31 -34.00 5.50
N ASN A 136 10.05 -33.13 6.47
CA ASN A 136 10.15 -33.44 7.90
C ASN A 136 8.80 -33.71 8.56
N GLY A 137 7.72 -33.85 7.78
CA GLY A 137 6.37 -34.10 8.28
C GLY A 137 5.33 -33.39 7.42
N ASN A 138 4.18 -34.04 7.20
CA ASN A 138 3.10 -33.49 6.38
C ASN A 138 1.83 -33.34 7.25
N PRO A 139 1.29 -32.13 7.43
CA PRO A 139 0.14 -31.90 8.32
C PRO A 139 -1.14 -32.58 7.82
N ASN A 140 -1.27 -32.83 6.51
CA ASN A 140 -2.40 -33.62 5.96
C ASN A 140 -2.35 -35.10 6.38
N LYS A 141 -1.18 -35.61 6.81
CA LYS A 141 -0.98 -36.99 7.27
C LYS A 141 -0.87 -37.11 8.79
N ILE A 142 -0.56 -36.00 9.47
CA ILE A 142 -0.29 -35.93 10.92
C ILE A 142 -1.04 -34.70 11.46
N PRO A 143 -2.30 -34.85 11.92
CA PRO A 143 -3.15 -33.71 12.30
C PRO A 143 -2.61 -32.86 13.45
N ASP A 144 -1.78 -33.44 14.31
CA ASP A 144 -1.19 -32.81 15.49
C ASP A 144 0.29 -32.42 15.30
N LEU A 145 0.73 -32.25 14.05
CA LEU A 145 2.08 -31.87 13.66
C LEU A 145 2.41 -30.39 13.99
N LEU A 146 1.44 -29.50 13.78
CA LEU A 146 1.58 -28.07 14.06
C LEU A 146 1.21 -27.74 15.52
N PRO A 147 1.64 -26.59 16.07
CA PRO A 147 1.14 -26.08 17.35
C PRO A 147 -0.40 -25.96 17.35
N TYR A 148 -1.03 -26.12 18.52
CA TYR A 148 -2.50 -26.21 18.63
C TYR A 148 -3.22 -25.04 17.96
N ASP A 149 -2.80 -23.81 18.27
CA ASP A 149 -3.39 -22.58 17.74
C ASP A 149 -3.23 -22.44 16.21
N CYS A 150 -2.20 -23.09 15.64
CA CYS A 150 -1.99 -23.13 14.19
C CYS A 150 -2.87 -24.16 13.49
N ARG A 151 -3.34 -25.21 14.17
CA ARG A 151 -4.21 -26.27 13.59
C ARG A 151 -5.64 -25.81 13.31
N GLN A 152 -6.09 -24.77 14.01
CA GLN A 152 -7.42 -24.20 13.81
C GLN A 152 -7.48 -23.35 12.52
N ASN A 153 -6.32 -22.95 12.00
CA ASN A 153 -6.18 -22.19 10.76
C ASN A 153 -5.98 -23.13 9.57
N ARG A 154 -6.09 -22.58 8.34
CA ARG A 154 -5.78 -23.32 7.12
C ARG A 154 -4.31 -23.79 7.12
N ASN A 155 -4.07 -25.02 6.65
CA ASN A 155 -2.71 -25.55 6.47
C ASN A 155 -1.85 -24.63 5.57
N PRO A 156 -0.52 -24.56 5.80
CA PRO A 156 0.41 -23.83 4.95
C PRO A 156 0.37 -24.27 3.48
N ILE A 157 0.92 -23.44 2.59
CA ILE A 157 1.25 -23.84 1.23
C ILE A 157 2.31 -24.95 1.30
N LEU A 158 1.90 -26.18 0.97
CA LEU A 158 2.74 -27.37 1.10
C LEU A 158 3.52 -27.63 -0.19
N PHE A 159 4.82 -27.89 -0.04
CA PHE A 159 5.68 -28.40 -1.12
C PHE A 159 6.55 -29.54 -0.61
N GLU A 160 7.15 -30.32 -1.50
CA GLU A 160 8.08 -31.39 -1.12
C GLU A 160 9.35 -31.30 -1.98
N ILE A 161 10.48 -30.99 -1.35
CA ILE A 161 11.80 -31.06 -1.98
C ILE A 161 12.80 -31.74 -1.04
N ASN A 162 13.65 -32.60 -1.60
CA ASN A 162 14.67 -33.37 -0.89
C ASN A 162 16.12 -33.01 -1.26
N LYS A 163 16.28 -32.09 -2.21
CA LYS A 163 17.56 -31.57 -2.70
C LYS A 163 17.36 -30.19 -3.33
N THR A 164 18.24 -29.24 -3.05
CA THR A 164 18.27 -27.91 -3.69
C THR A 164 19.49 -27.70 -4.59
N ASN A 165 20.58 -28.43 -4.33
CA ASN A 165 21.86 -28.23 -4.98
C ASN A 165 22.12 -29.41 -5.92
N PHE A 166 22.07 -29.18 -7.23
CA PHE A 166 22.31 -30.17 -8.28
C PHE A 166 23.62 -29.87 -8.99
N LYS A 167 24.44 -30.90 -9.24
CA LYS A 167 25.61 -30.83 -10.12
C LYS A 167 25.14 -30.71 -11.57
N GLU A 168 26.04 -30.32 -12.48
CA GLU A 168 25.69 -30.11 -13.88
C GLU A 168 25.19 -31.38 -14.57
N ASN A 169 25.87 -32.50 -14.32
CA ASN A 169 25.48 -33.82 -14.82
C ASN A 169 24.16 -34.37 -14.21
N GLU A 170 23.59 -33.68 -13.21
CA GLU A 170 22.29 -34.03 -12.60
C GLU A 170 21.15 -33.12 -13.11
N LYS A 171 21.43 -32.18 -14.03
CA LYS A 171 20.42 -31.24 -14.59
C LYS A 171 19.56 -31.86 -15.70
N GLU A 172 19.95 -33.02 -16.23
CA GLU A 172 19.19 -33.77 -17.24
C GLU A 172 18.34 -34.90 -16.59
N ASP A 173 18.61 -35.21 -15.32
CA ASP A 173 17.86 -36.21 -14.54
C ASP A 173 16.40 -35.81 -14.31
N GLN A 174 15.51 -36.81 -14.32
CA GLN A 174 14.10 -36.66 -13.91
C GLN A 174 13.96 -35.92 -12.56
N LYS A 175 14.85 -36.17 -11.59
CA LYS A 175 14.84 -35.52 -10.26
C LYS A 175 15.02 -34.01 -10.32
N TYR A 176 15.74 -33.49 -11.31
CA TYR A 176 15.88 -32.05 -11.53
C TYR A 176 14.63 -31.47 -12.21
N ASN A 177 14.04 -32.20 -13.14
CA ASN A 177 12.75 -31.83 -13.75
C ASN A 177 11.63 -31.78 -12.71
N ASP A 178 11.53 -32.78 -11.83
CA ASP A 178 10.60 -32.81 -10.70
C ASP A 178 10.82 -31.58 -9.78
N PHE A 179 12.08 -31.30 -9.41
CA PHE A 179 12.43 -30.11 -8.62
C PHE A 179 12.02 -28.80 -9.31
N LYS A 180 12.19 -28.69 -10.64
CA LYS A 180 11.76 -27.53 -11.42
C LYS A 180 10.25 -27.39 -11.46
N GLN A 181 9.52 -28.49 -11.61
CA GLN A 181 8.06 -28.50 -11.58
C GLN A 181 7.52 -28.07 -10.21
N GLN A 182 8.09 -28.60 -9.11
CA GLN A 182 7.74 -28.19 -7.75
C GLN A 182 8.10 -26.71 -7.47
N GLN A 183 9.26 -26.25 -7.94
CA GLN A 183 9.63 -24.83 -7.88
C GLN A 183 8.62 -23.94 -8.60
N GLN A 184 8.25 -24.29 -9.83
CA GLN A 184 7.32 -23.48 -10.63
C GLN A 184 5.92 -23.46 -9.98
N ARG A 185 5.42 -24.62 -9.54
CA ARG A 185 4.16 -24.74 -8.81
C ARG A 185 4.13 -23.85 -7.57
N LEU A 186 5.19 -23.89 -6.75
CA LEU A 186 5.27 -23.05 -5.54
C LEU A 186 5.32 -21.55 -5.87
N ILE A 187 6.02 -21.14 -6.95
CA ILE A 187 6.02 -19.74 -7.41
C ILE A 187 4.60 -19.28 -7.79
N ASP A 188 3.82 -20.14 -8.44
CA ASP A 188 2.46 -19.82 -8.87
C ASP A 188 1.46 -19.80 -7.71
N GLU A 189 1.56 -20.76 -6.77
CA GLU A 189 0.76 -20.75 -5.53
C GLU A 189 1.12 -19.55 -4.63
N LEU A 190 2.41 -19.20 -4.49
CA LEU A 190 2.86 -17.98 -3.79
C LEU A 190 2.35 -16.71 -4.47
N ALA A 191 2.41 -16.61 -5.80
CA ALA A 191 1.88 -15.45 -6.52
C ALA A 191 0.36 -15.30 -6.32
N GLY A 192 -0.39 -16.41 -6.27
CA GLY A 192 -1.80 -16.41 -5.89
C GLY A 192 -2.05 -15.91 -4.47
N ALA A 193 -1.27 -16.39 -3.49
CA ALA A 193 -1.40 -15.96 -2.10
C ALA A 193 -1.00 -14.49 -1.88
N ILE A 194 0.13 -14.05 -2.44
CA ILE A 194 0.59 -12.65 -2.38
C ILE A 194 -0.43 -11.72 -3.05
N LYS A 195 -1.05 -12.15 -4.16
CA LYS A 195 -2.14 -11.39 -4.80
C LYS A 195 -3.33 -11.15 -3.87
N LEU A 196 -3.77 -12.17 -3.12
CA LEU A 196 -4.88 -12.03 -2.18
C LEU A 196 -4.49 -11.17 -0.97
N ALA A 197 -3.33 -11.43 -0.37
CA ALA A 197 -2.78 -10.64 0.73
C ALA A 197 -2.59 -9.17 0.34
N ALA A 198 -2.10 -8.89 -0.88
CA ALA A 198 -1.94 -7.54 -1.41
C ALA A 198 -3.25 -6.75 -1.49
N ARG A 199 -4.35 -7.41 -1.89
CA ARG A 199 -5.68 -6.77 -1.92
C ARG A 199 -6.15 -6.36 -0.52
N SER A 200 -5.99 -7.24 0.48
CA SER A 200 -6.36 -6.92 1.86
C SER A 200 -5.41 -5.86 2.47
N ALA A 201 -4.11 -5.98 2.22
CA ALA A 201 -3.11 -4.97 2.61
C ALA A 201 -3.42 -3.58 2.04
N ILE A 202 -3.71 -3.47 0.74
CA ILE A 202 -4.10 -2.21 0.09
C ILE A 202 -5.38 -1.64 0.72
N LYS A 203 -6.38 -2.49 0.97
CA LYS A 203 -7.61 -2.08 1.67
C LYS A 203 -7.32 -1.57 3.08
N ASN A 204 -6.48 -2.26 3.84
CA ASN A 204 -6.12 -1.89 5.22
C ASN A 204 -5.28 -0.62 5.29
N ILE A 205 -4.46 -0.33 4.28
CA ILE A 205 -3.78 0.95 4.10
C ILE A 205 -4.82 2.08 3.95
N TYR A 206 -5.80 1.94 3.06
CA TYR A 206 -6.85 2.96 2.89
C TYR A 206 -7.80 3.08 4.08
N ASN A 207 -8.01 2.00 4.85
CA ASN A 207 -8.75 2.05 6.12
C ASN A 207 -8.02 2.90 7.17
N HIS A 208 -6.69 2.81 7.27
CA HIS A 208 -5.90 3.65 8.17
C HIS A 208 -5.92 5.14 7.79
N PHE A 209 -6.25 5.45 6.54
CA PHE A 209 -6.36 6.83 6.06
C PHE A 209 -7.76 7.40 6.09
N GLN A 210 -8.79 6.67 6.55
CA GLN A 210 -10.10 7.29 6.72
C GLN A 210 -10.00 8.52 7.64
N PRO A 211 -10.60 9.66 7.27
CA PRO A 211 -11.58 9.85 6.19
C PRO A 211 -11.01 10.14 4.78
N PHE A 212 -9.69 10.21 4.60
CA PHE A 212 -9.09 10.41 3.28
C PHE A 212 -9.35 9.25 2.31
N ILE A 213 -9.55 9.61 1.05
CA ILE A 213 -9.60 8.72 -0.12
C ILE A 213 -8.45 9.06 -1.07
N SER A 214 -8.21 8.24 -2.09
CA SER A 214 -7.25 8.60 -3.14
C SER A 214 -7.83 9.68 -4.06
N CYS A 215 -6.99 10.55 -4.62
CA CYS A 215 -7.43 11.57 -5.58
C CYS A 215 -8.07 10.95 -6.84
N GLU A 216 -7.63 9.76 -7.27
CA GLU A 216 -8.27 9.01 -8.37
C GLU A 216 -9.71 8.62 -8.01
N LYS A 217 -9.95 8.17 -6.77
CA LYS A 217 -11.30 7.85 -6.29
C LYS A 217 -12.17 9.11 -6.25
N ALA A 218 -11.66 10.20 -5.65
CA ALA A 218 -12.37 11.47 -5.58
C ALA A 218 -12.78 11.98 -6.98
N PHE A 219 -11.85 11.93 -7.95
CA PHE A 219 -12.08 12.34 -9.33
C PHE A 219 -13.16 11.49 -10.04
N ASN A 220 -13.10 10.16 -9.88
CA ASN A 220 -14.08 9.25 -10.46
C ASN A 220 -15.48 9.42 -9.85
N GLU A 221 -15.58 9.70 -8.55
CA GLU A 221 -16.87 9.94 -7.87
C GLU A 221 -17.47 11.30 -8.23
N SER A 222 -16.65 12.33 -8.47
CA SER A 222 -17.11 13.68 -8.88
C SER A 222 -17.74 13.78 -10.28
N SER A 223 -17.82 12.68 -11.04
CA SER A 223 -18.63 12.57 -12.26
C SER A 223 -18.33 13.60 -13.37
N TYR A 224 -17.09 14.14 -13.44
CA TYR A 224 -16.70 15.09 -14.48
C TYR A 224 -16.79 14.44 -15.88
N ARG A 225 -17.59 15.03 -16.79
CA ARG A 225 -17.89 14.46 -18.12
C ARG A 225 -17.17 15.11 -19.30
N THR A 226 -16.50 16.23 -19.08
CA THR A 226 -15.87 17.08 -20.11
C THR A 226 -14.36 17.08 -19.95
N ASP A 227 -13.59 17.29 -21.01
CA ASP A 227 -12.14 17.51 -20.89
C ASP A 227 -11.83 18.82 -20.15
N PHE A 228 -10.77 18.84 -19.35
CA PHE A 228 -10.33 20.05 -18.65
C PHE A 228 -9.52 20.97 -19.57
N LYS A 229 -10.00 22.21 -19.79
CA LYS A 229 -9.30 23.22 -20.57
C LYS A 229 -8.25 23.92 -19.69
N TRP A 230 -6.99 23.78 -20.06
CA TRP A 230 -5.88 24.51 -19.44
C TRP A 230 -5.72 25.89 -20.12
N THR A 231 -5.96 26.98 -19.39
CA THR A 231 -5.53 28.34 -19.80
C THR A 231 -4.10 28.61 -19.32
N ASN A 232 -3.44 29.64 -19.83
CA ASN A 232 -2.06 29.98 -19.47
C ASN A 232 -1.88 30.19 -17.95
N GLU A 233 -2.87 30.82 -17.28
CA GLU A 233 -2.88 31.02 -15.83
C GLU A 233 -3.06 29.70 -15.07
N LEU A 234 -4.00 28.85 -15.53
CA LEU A 234 -4.21 27.53 -14.92
C LEU A 234 -2.99 26.61 -15.09
N VAL A 235 -2.21 26.76 -16.16
CA VAL A 235 -0.92 26.05 -16.32
C VAL A 235 0.10 26.49 -15.28
N GLN A 236 0.19 27.78 -14.95
CA GLN A 236 1.10 28.24 -13.87
C GLN A 236 0.69 27.66 -12.51
N ILE A 237 -0.60 27.63 -12.21
CA ILE A 237 -1.12 27.03 -10.97
C ILE A 237 -0.89 25.51 -10.96
N LYS A 238 -1.09 24.83 -12.10
CA LYS A 238 -0.78 23.41 -12.29
C LYS A 238 0.68 23.11 -11.95
N ASP A 239 1.61 23.83 -12.56
CA ASP A 239 3.04 23.60 -12.38
C ASP A 239 3.46 23.87 -10.92
N ALA A 240 2.86 24.86 -10.27
CA ALA A 240 3.03 25.11 -8.84
C ALA A 240 2.52 23.93 -7.98
N ILE A 241 1.30 23.44 -8.23
CA ILE A 241 0.72 22.27 -7.53
C ILE A 241 1.61 21.04 -7.72
N GLN A 242 2.10 20.81 -8.95
CA GLN A 242 2.92 19.65 -9.29
C GLN A 242 4.30 19.66 -8.64
N ASN A 243 4.88 20.84 -8.42
CA ASN A 243 6.19 21.03 -7.80
C ASN A 243 6.13 21.34 -6.29
N ASN A 244 4.93 21.40 -5.70
CA ASN A 244 4.75 21.75 -4.30
C ASN A 244 5.49 20.79 -3.34
N LYS A 245 6.16 21.37 -2.35
CA LYS A 245 6.84 20.68 -1.24
C LYS A 245 6.38 21.17 0.14
N GLU A 246 5.62 22.26 0.18
CA GLU A 246 5.18 22.95 1.38
C GLU A 246 3.64 22.95 1.46
N ILE A 247 3.07 23.96 2.12
CA ILE A 247 1.62 24.13 2.27
C ILE A 247 1.16 25.23 1.29
N MET A 248 0.35 24.82 0.33
CA MET A 248 -0.29 25.69 -0.65
C MET A 248 -1.74 25.94 -0.24
N ARG A 249 -2.21 27.18 -0.43
CA ARG A 249 -3.56 27.63 -0.09
C ARG A 249 -4.24 28.19 -1.34
N ILE A 250 -5.24 27.48 -1.85
CA ILE A 250 -6.00 27.86 -3.04
C ILE A 250 -7.36 28.39 -2.62
N VAL A 251 -7.64 29.65 -2.98
CA VAL A 251 -8.89 30.34 -2.60
C VAL A 251 -9.60 30.90 -3.84
N GLY A 252 -10.88 31.20 -3.69
CA GLY A 252 -11.73 31.72 -4.77
C GLY A 252 -13.18 31.33 -4.54
N LEU A 253 -14.12 31.93 -5.28
CA LEU A 253 -15.56 31.65 -5.12
C LEU A 253 -15.90 30.16 -5.32
N SER A 254 -17.00 29.73 -4.71
CA SER A 254 -17.57 28.40 -4.98
C SER A 254 -17.93 28.26 -6.46
N GLY A 255 -17.83 27.06 -7.02
CA GLY A 255 -18.12 26.79 -8.43
C GLY A 255 -16.98 27.04 -9.43
N LEU A 256 -15.91 27.78 -9.07
CA LEU A 256 -14.76 28.07 -9.97
C LEU A 256 -13.84 26.87 -10.29
N GLY A 257 -14.31 25.63 -10.11
CA GLY A 257 -13.55 24.42 -10.46
C GLY A 257 -12.27 24.16 -9.65
N LYS A 258 -12.04 24.84 -8.51
CA LYS A 258 -10.81 24.71 -7.69
C LYS A 258 -10.45 23.26 -7.35
N THR A 259 -11.41 22.48 -6.85
CA THR A 259 -11.25 21.05 -6.55
C THR A 259 -10.81 20.27 -7.79
N ARG A 260 -11.48 20.53 -8.91
CA ARG A 260 -11.16 19.90 -10.19
C ARG A 260 -9.76 20.25 -10.65
N LEU A 261 -9.37 21.53 -10.64
CA LEU A 261 -8.02 21.99 -10.98
C LEU A 261 -6.94 21.24 -10.17
N VAL A 262 -7.12 21.09 -8.86
CA VAL A 262 -6.18 20.38 -7.99
C VAL A 262 -6.11 18.89 -8.33
N LEU A 263 -7.26 18.23 -8.53
CA LEU A 263 -7.29 16.82 -8.92
C LEU A 263 -6.65 16.61 -10.29
N GLU A 264 -7.02 17.38 -11.32
CA GLU A 264 -6.46 17.31 -12.68
C GLU A 264 -4.94 17.58 -12.66
N ALA A 265 -4.47 18.59 -11.92
CA ALA A 265 -3.04 18.89 -11.80
C ALA A 265 -2.25 17.77 -11.12
N LEU A 266 -2.78 17.20 -10.03
CA LEU A 266 -2.14 16.10 -9.30
C LEU A 266 -2.21 14.78 -10.07
N LEU A 267 -3.29 14.49 -10.78
CA LEU A 267 -3.45 13.26 -11.58
C LEU A 267 -2.62 13.31 -12.87
N ALA A 268 -2.46 14.48 -13.49
CA ALA A 268 -1.51 14.70 -14.58
C ALA A 268 -0.03 14.62 -14.14
N ASN A 269 0.27 14.69 -12.83
CA ASN A 269 1.63 14.57 -12.30
C ASN A 269 2.08 13.11 -12.24
N GLN A 270 3.26 12.83 -12.81
CA GLN A 270 3.82 11.48 -12.87
C GLN A 270 4.41 10.93 -11.54
N ASP A 271 4.45 11.68 -10.41
CA ASP A 271 5.11 11.31 -9.13
C ASP A 271 4.51 10.10 -8.33
N THR A 272 5.30 9.58 -7.36
CA THR A 272 5.11 8.47 -6.40
C THR A 272 4.27 8.79 -5.19
N SER A 273 4.21 10.07 -4.83
CA SER A 273 3.53 10.44 -3.61
C SER A 273 2.08 9.96 -3.63
N HIS A 274 1.65 9.32 -2.53
CA HIS A 274 0.23 9.03 -2.33
C HIS A 274 -0.53 10.35 -2.36
N LYS A 275 -1.51 10.47 -3.25
CA LYS A 275 -2.35 11.66 -3.40
C LYS A 275 -3.64 11.41 -2.63
N LEU A 276 -3.70 11.94 -1.41
CA LEU A 276 -4.81 11.73 -0.48
C LEU A 276 -5.73 12.95 -0.49
N TYR A 277 -7.03 12.74 -0.65
CA TYR A 277 -8.06 13.77 -0.68
C TYR A 277 -9.02 13.59 0.49
N CYS A 278 -9.30 14.68 1.22
CA CYS A 278 -10.36 14.76 2.21
C CYS A 278 -11.16 16.06 2.01
N ASN A 279 -12.49 15.94 1.92
CA ASN A 279 -13.39 17.08 2.01
C ASN A 279 -13.71 17.33 3.49
N MET A 280 -13.23 18.46 4.04
CA MET A 280 -13.43 18.84 5.44
C MET A 280 -14.91 19.08 5.78
N ALA A 281 -15.75 19.49 4.82
CA ALA A 281 -17.17 19.75 5.05
C ALA A 281 -17.98 18.47 5.36
N ASN A 282 -17.44 17.29 5.01
CA ASN A 282 -18.14 16.01 5.13
C ASN A 282 -17.63 15.15 6.31
N ASN A 283 -16.65 15.61 7.08
CA ASN A 283 -15.89 14.76 8.01
C ASN A 283 -15.59 15.48 9.34
N GLU A 284 -15.48 14.72 10.43
CA GLU A 284 -15.14 15.30 11.73
C GLU A 284 -13.67 15.76 11.77
N GLU A 285 -13.44 17.04 12.06
CA GLU A 285 -12.09 17.62 12.17
C GLU A 285 -11.15 16.82 13.08
N LYS A 286 -11.67 16.26 14.17
CA LYS A 286 -10.89 15.49 15.15
C LYS A 286 -10.32 14.22 14.52
N GLU A 287 -11.09 13.54 13.68
CA GLU A 287 -10.66 12.33 12.97
C GLU A 287 -9.67 12.68 11.85
N VAL A 288 -9.96 13.72 11.06
CA VAL A 288 -9.05 14.21 10.03
C VAL A 288 -7.69 14.58 10.65
N PHE A 289 -7.70 15.36 11.74
CA PHE A 289 -6.48 15.83 12.40
C PHE A 289 -5.62 14.68 12.92
N LYS A 290 -6.24 13.69 13.58
CA LYS A 290 -5.56 12.47 14.04
C LYS A 290 -4.98 11.65 12.89
N THR A 291 -5.65 11.63 11.74
CA THR A 291 -5.17 10.89 10.55
C THR A 291 -4.01 11.61 9.86
N ILE A 292 -4.04 12.95 9.80
CA ILE A 292 -2.88 13.75 9.38
C ILE A 292 -1.70 13.55 10.34
N GLU A 293 -1.97 13.49 11.65
CA GLU A 293 -0.93 13.20 12.66
C GLU A 293 -0.26 11.84 12.38
N SER A 294 -1.06 10.79 12.14
CA SER A 294 -0.58 9.45 11.77
C SER A 294 0.20 9.44 10.45
N LEU A 295 -0.15 10.29 9.48
CA LEU A 295 0.61 10.42 8.22
C LEU A 295 1.99 11.02 8.47
N PHE A 296 2.11 11.98 9.40
CA PHE A 296 3.37 12.62 9.76
C PHE A 296 4.30 11.71 10.61
N ASP A 297 3.75 10.80 11.41
CA ASP A 297 4.53 9.93 12.32
C ASP A 297 5.32 8.80 11.63
N GLY A 298 5.26 8.69 10.30
CA GLY A 298 6.15 7.79 9.55
C GLY A 298 5.54 7.06 8.37
N TYR A 299 4.36 7.44 7.89
CA TYR A 299 3.91 6.97 6.59
C TYR A 299 4.70 7.65 5.46
N GLY A 300 4.88 6.96 4.33
CA GLY A 300 5.68 7.46 3.21
C GLY A 300 5.16 8.79 2.66
N ARG A 301 6.06 9.58 2.03
CA ARG A 301 5.79 10.94 1.53
C ARG A 301 4.49 11.00 0.71
N ALA A 302 3.44 11.54 1.31
CA ALA A 302 2.11 11.68 0.72
C ALA A 302 1.77 13.17 0.55
N THR A 303 1.12 13.49 -0.57
CA THR A 303 0.54 14.80 -0.86
C THR A 303 -0.89 14.81 -0.35
N ILE A 304 -1.21 15.76 0.53
CA ILE A 304 -2.48 15.84 1.25
C ILE A 304 -3.31 16.98 0.65
N VAL A 305 -4.50 16.67 0.14
CA VAL A 305 -5.49 17.64 -0.32
C VAL A 305 -6.58 17.80 0.73
N LEU A 306 -6.74 19.01 1.23
CA LEU A 306 -7.76 19.39 2.21
C LEU A 306 -8.77 20.32 1.55
N ASP A 307 -9.88 19.77 1.07
CA ASP A 307 -10.94 20.52 0.41
C ASP A 307 -11.92 21.12 1.43
N ASN A 308 -12.51 22.28 1.10
CA ASN A 308 -13.35 23.09 2.01
C ASN A 308 -12.70 23.34 3.39
N CYS A 309 -11.38 23.50 3.44
CA CYS A 309 -10.59 23.52 4.67
C CYS A 309 -10.59 24.91 5.34
N PRO A 310 -11.08 25.07 6.58
CA PRO A 310 -11.04 26.36 7.29
C PRO A 310 -9.61 26.82 7.64
N TYR A 311 -9.38 28.14 7.70
CA TYR A 311 -8.06 28.70 8.02
C TYR A 311 -7.49 28.21 9.37
N TYR A 312 -8.30 28.25 10.43
CA TYR A 312 -7.87 27.80 11.77
C TYR A 312 -7.46 26.32 11.81
N PHE A 313 -8.08 25.47 10.97
CA PHE A 313 -7.71 24.06 10.87
C PHE A 313 -6.35 23.93 10.17
N LEU A 314 -6.14 24.70 9.10
CA LEU A 314 -4.87 24.73 8.38
C LEU A 314 -3.71 25.23 9.27
N GLU A 315 -3.94 26.23 10.13
CA GLU A 315 -2.93 26.67 11.12
C GLU A 315 -2.54 25.54 12.10
N ARG A 316 -3.52 24.83 12.66
CA ARG A 316 -3.24 23.68 13.55
C ARG A 316 -2.45 22.59 12.83
N VAL A 317 -2.73 22.35 11.54
CA VAL A 317 -1.98 21.38 10.71
C VAL A 317 -0.56 21.89 10.40
N TYR A 318 -0.39 23.18 10.15
CA TYR A 318 0.93 23.82 9.96
C TYR A 318 1.82 23.63 11.19
N ASP A 319 1.31 23.96 12.39
CA ASP A 319 2.06 23.83 13.64
C ASP A 319 2.43 22.38 13.93
N MET A 320 1.50 21.44 13.70
CA MET A 320 1.76 20.01 13.83
C MET A 320 2.82 19.50 12.84
N ARG A 321 2.75 19.90 11.55
CA ARG A 321 3.74 19.56 10.52
C ARG A 321 5.13 20.05 10.92
N ARG A 322 5.22 21.29 11.41
CA ARG A 322 6.46 21.92 11.89
C ARG A 322 7.01 21.21 13.11
N GLY A 323 6.17 20.93 14.11
CA GLY A 323 6.56 20.22 15.34
C GLY A 323 7.11 18.83 15.08
N LYS A 324 6.47 18.06 14.18
CA LYS A 324 6.91 16.72 13.77
C LYS A 324 8.01 16.71 12.69
N LYS A 325 8.43 17.88 12.18
CA LYS A 325 9.38 18.04 11.06
C LYS A 325 8.97 17.26 9.79
N ALA A 326 7.67 17.13 9.56
CA ALA A 326 7.13 16.39 8.43
C ALA A 326 7.28 17.16 7.11
N SER A 327 7.57 16.45 6.02
CA SER A 327 7.83 17.01 4.68
C SER A 327 6.74 16.71 3.65
N ASN A 328 5.57 16.25 4.11
CA ASN A 328 4.38 16.05 3.30
C ASN A 328 3.94 17.38 2.65
N PRO A 329 3.77 17.44 1.32
CA PRO A 329 3.15 18.58 0.66
C PRO A 329 1.65 18.62 0.99
N ILE A 330 1.10 19.83 1.16
CA ILE A 330 -0.33 20.02 1.43
C ILE A 330 -0.90 21.04 0.43
N VAL A 331 -2.08 20.75 -0.11
CA VAL A 331 -2.87 21.68 -0.93
C VAL A 331 -4.22 21.84 -0.26
N ALA A 332 -4.46 22.99 0.36
CA ALA A 332 -5.70 23.30 1.07
C ALA A 332 -6.56 24.24 0.24
N ILE A 333 -7.84 23.92 0.05
CA ILE A 333 -8.80 24.67 -0.77
C ILE A 333 -9.81 25.37 0.15
N CYS A 334 -10.14 26.63 -0.13
CA CYS A 334 -11.18 27.40 0.56
C CYS A 334 -12.08 28.16 -0.41
N ASN A 335 -13.35 28.32 -0.06
CA ASN A 335 -14.36 29.01 -0.87
C ASN A 335 -14.50 30.50 -0.57
N ASP A 336 -13.78 31.03 0.43
CA ASP A 336 -13.76 32.45 0.73
C ASP A 336 -12.69 33.16 -0.13
N PRO A 337 -13.07 33.97 -1.14
CA PRO A 337 -12.12 34.72 -1.95
C PRO A 337 -11.48 35.88 -1.19
N ASN A 338 -12.01 36.29 -0.03
CA ASN A 338 -11.51 37.40 0.78
C ASN A 338 -10.63 36.94 1.95
N GLU A 339 -10.36 35.64 2.07
CA GLU A 339 -9.53 35.09 3.13
C GLU A 339 -8.16 35.79 3.16
N THR A 340 -7.77 36.26 4.35
CA THR A 340 -6.46 36.87 4.60
C THR A 340 -5.46 35.75 4.88
N ILE A 341 -4.49 35.56 3.99
CA ILE A 341 -3.55 34.43 4.03
C ILE A 341 -2.17 34.94 4.44
N ASP A 342 -1.58 34.34 5.47
CA ASP A 342 -0.17 34.56 5.84
C ASP A 342 0.77 33.96 4.77
N SER A 343 1.31 34.82 3.91
CA SER A 343 2.23 34.46 2.84
C SER A 343 3.63 34.04 3.32
N LEU A 344 3.94 34.19 4.62
CA LEU A 344 5.16 33.62 5.22
C LEU A 344 4.99 32.14 5.59
N ARG A 345 3.74 31.68 5.78
CA ARG A 345 3.40 30.29 6.13
C ARG A 345 2.93 29.47 4.94
N TYR A 346 2.21 30.10 4.01
CA TYR A 346 1.50 29.44 2.93
C TYR A 346 1.85 30.05 1.57
N GLN A 347 1.74 29.25 0.51
CA GLN A 347 1.77 29.76 -0.87
C GLN A 347 0.33 30.04 -1.34
N PRO A 348 -0.12 31.31 -1.38
CA PRO A 348 -1.48 31.65 -1.77
C PRO A 348 -1.66 31.63 -3.30
N TYR A 349 -2.74 31.04 -3.77
CA TYR A 349 -3.22 31.16 -5.15
C TYR A 349 -4.69 31.54 -5.13
N ARG A 350 -5.04 32.61 -5.84
CA ARG A 350 -6.43 33.10 -5.97
C ARG A 350 -6.94 32.71 -7.35
N LEU A 351 -8.09 32.03 -7.38
CA LEU A 351 -8.85 31.78 -8.61
C LEU A 351 -9.98 32.79 -8.68
N GLU A 352 -9.94 33.60 -9.73
CA GLU A 352 -10.92 34.62 -10.05
C GLU A 352 -11.76 34.16 -11.25
N VAL A 353 -12.88 34.83 -11.52
CA VAL A 353 -13.70 34.56 -12.71
C VAL A 353 -12.93 35.08 -13.92
N SER A 354 -12.69 34.22 -14.91
CA SER A 354 -12.20 34.61 -16.23
C SER A 354 -13.38 34.60 -17.22
N ASP A 355 -13.70 35.76 -17.79
CA ASP A 355 -14.79 35.91 -18.75
C ASP A 355 -14.64 34.96 -19.95
N GLU A 356 -13.41 34.73 -20.43
CA GLU A 356 -13.10 33.79 -21.52
C GLU A 356 -13.59 32.35 -21.23
N ILE A 357 -13.52 31.92 -19.97
CA ILE A 357 -13.96 30.57 -19.57
C ILE A 357 -15.49 30.51 -19.52
N VAL A 358 -16.14 31.57 -19.06
CA VAL A 358 -17.60 31.68 -18.99
C VAL A 358 -18.20 31.71 -20.40
N GLU A 359 -17.62 32.50 -21.31
CA GLU A 359 -18.07 32.56 -22.71
C GLU A 359 -17.94 31.19 -23.42
N ASP A 360 -16.80 30.50 -23.29
CA ASP A 360 -16.60 29.17 -23.88
C ASP A 360 -17.60 28.11 -23.36
N ILE A 361 -17.95 28.17 -22.07
CA ILE A 361 -18.94 27.27 -21.45
C ILE A 361 -20.34 27.53 -22.02
N ILE A 362 -20.70 28.79 -22.26
CA ILE A 362 -22.00 29.18 -22.83
C ILE A 362 -22.07 28.86 -24.33
N ILE A 363 -20.97 29.02 -25.06
CA ILE A 363 -20.87 28.64 -26.48
C ILE A 363 -21.02 27.12 -26.65
N LYS A 364 -20.45 26.29 -25.76
CA LYS A 364 -20.65 24.83 -25.81
C LYS A 364 -22.06 24.37 -25.42
N ASN A 365 -22.80 25.18 -24.67
CA ASN A 365 -24.22 24.94 -24.35
C ASN A 365 -25.17 25.73 -25.28
N ALA A 366 -24.67 26.21 -26.43
CA ALA A 366 -25.38 27.17 -27.27
C ALA A 366 -26.75 26.70 -27.77
N ASP A 367 -26.96 25.38 -27.89
CA ASP A 367 -28.20 24.75 -28.37
C ASP A 367 -29.37 24.87 -27.38
N PHE A 368 -29.11 25.14 -26.09
CA PHE A 368 -30.13 25.26 -25.05
C PHE A 368 -30.61 26.71 -24.79
N PHE A 369 -29.94 27.73 -25.34
CA PHE A 369 -30.22 29.14 -25.02
C PHE A 369 -30.36 30.04 -26.25
N SER A 370 -31.46 30.79 -26.32
CA SER A 370 -31.65 31.86 -27.32
C SER A 370 -30.62 33.00 -27.13
N PRO A 371 -30.32 33.80 -28.16
CA PRO A 371 -29.30 34.86 -28.07
C PRO A 371 -29.55 35.88 -26.95
N GLU A 372 -30.80 36.25 -26.72
CA GLU A 372 -31.20 37.18 -25.64
C GLU A 372 -31.09 36.53 -24.25
N ASN A 373 -31.39 35.23 -24.14
CA ASN A 373 -31.21 34.48 -22.91
C ASN A 373 -29.73 34.26 -22.58
N LYS A 374 -28.85 34.09 -23.58
CA LYS A 374 -27.39 33.99 -23.35
C LYS A 374 -26.84 35.22 -22.64
N LYS A 375 -27.21 36.41 -23.11
CA LYS A 375 -26.75 37.68 -22.51
C LYS A 375 -27.24 37.83 -21.06
N LYS A 376 -28.51 37.48 -20.81
CA LYS A 376 -29.07 37.44 -19.44
C LYS A 376 -28.44 36.35 -18.57
N VAL A 377 -28.08 35.17 -19.10
CA VAL A 377 -27.42 34.13 -18.30
C VAL A 377 -26.01 34.56 -17.88
N ILE A 378 -25.26 35.27 -18.73
CA ILE A 378 -23.98 35.89 -18.32
C ILE A 378 -24.22 36.87 -17.16
N GLU A 379 -25.19 37.77 -17.34
CA GLU A 379 -25.52 38.86 -16.41
C GLU A 379 -26.11 38.36 -15.07
N PHE A 380 -26.91 37.29 -15.07
CA PHE A 380 -27.52 36.68 -13.88
C PHE A 380 -26.66 35.58 -13.22
N SER A 381 -25.75 34.93 -13.94
CA SER A 381 -24.86 33.91 -13.34
C SER A 381 -23.73 34.52 -12.52
N GLY A 382 -23.36 35.79 -12.77
CA GLY A 382 -22.26 36.45 -12.07
C GLY A 382 -20.92 35.71 -12.18
N GLY A 383 -20.72 34.95 -13.27
CA GLY A 383 -19.56 34.07 -13.47
C GLY A 383 -19.68 32.65 -12.89
N ILE A 384 -20.80 32.29 -12.26
CA ILE A 384 -21.03 30.95 -11.71
C ILE A 384 -21.77 30.07 -12.73
N LEU A 385 -21.00 29.28 -13.50
CA LEU A 385 -21.52 28.19 -14.32
C LEU A 385 -20.84 26.86 -13.95
N THR A 386 -21.53 26.06 -13.15
CA THR A 386 -21.11 24.71 -12.76
C THR A 386 -21.45 23.67 -13.83
N TYR A 387 -20.54 22.70 -14.00
CA TYR A 387 -20.82 21.34 -14.48
C TYR A 387 -20.61 20.36 -13.32
#